data_AF-A0A1M5VRS7-F1
#
_entry.id   AF-A0A1M5VRS7-F1
#
_cell.length_a   1.000
_cell.length_b   1.000
_cell.length_c   1.000
_cell.angle_alpha   90.00
_cell.angle_beta   90.00
_cell.angle_gamma   90.00
#
_symmetry.space_group_name_H-M   'P 1'
#
loop_
_entity.id
_entity.type
_entity.pdbx_description
1 polymer ?
#
loop_
_entity_poly.entity_id
_entity_poly.type
_entity_poly.pdbx_seq_one_letter_code
_entity_poly.pdbx_strand_id
1 'polypeptide(L)' 'MAKAGMRRPDPEAPHGESRQRNHFSKNEVKPVEELQGKAKFTKEKANPILYDAPDGSNRSV' A
#
# COMPACT_ATOMS: atom_id res chain seq x y z
N MET A 1 36.68 -3.99 -6.63
CA MET A 1 35.49 -4.80 -6.27
C MET A 1 34.28 -3.90 -6.25
N ALA A 2 33.23 -4.21 -7.01
CA ALA A 2 31.95 -3.53 -6.82
C ALA A 2 31.39 -4.02 -5.47
N LYS A 3 31.29 -3.13 -4.48
CA LYS A 3 30.58 -3.44 -3.24
C LYS A 3 29.12 -3.54 -3.63
N ALA A 4 28.64 -4.75 -3.94
CA ALA A 4 27.21 -4.99 -4.15
C ALA A 4 26.51 -4.40 -2.92
N GLY A 5 25.68 -3.38 -3.15
CA GLY A 5 25.08 -2.62 -2.06
C GLY A 5 24.42 -3.55 -1.06
N MET A 6 24.51 -3.22 0.22
CA MET A 6 23.86 -4.00 1.27
C MET A 6 22.34 -3.91 1.03
N ARG A 7 21.69 -5.02 0.68
CA ARG A 7 20.22 -5.07 0.60
C ARG A 7 19.64 -4.77 1.99
N ARG A 8 18.50 -4.09 2.02
CA ARG A 8 17.75 -3.86 3.28
C ARG A 8 17.37 -5.23 3.87
N PRO A 9 17.77 -5.53 5.11
CA PRO A 9 17.28 -6.71 5.81
C PRO A 9 15.81 -6.52 6.13
N ASP A 10 15.09 -7.63 6.08
CA ASP A 10 13.63 -7.66 6.21
C ASP A 10 13.23 -7.26 7.65
N PRO A 11 12.19 -6.42 7.84
CA PRO A 11 11.83 -5.87 9.14
C PRO A 11 11.27 -6.93 10.10
N GLU A 12 10.92 -8.08 9.55
CA GLU A 12 10.33 -9.21 10.25
C GLU A 12 11.26 -10.41 10.30
N ALA A 13 12.48 -10.30 9.77
CA ALA A 13 13.37 -11.44 9.62
C ALA A 13 13.50 -12.19 10.96
N PRO A 14 13.16 -13.49 11.03
CA PRO A 14 13.39 -14.26 12.23
C PRO A 14 14.89 -14.32 12.45
N HIS A 15 15.33 -13.77 13.57
CA HIS A 15 16.67 -13.96 14.03
C HIS A 15 16.72 -15.33 14.74
N GLY A 16 16.95 -16.41 13.98
CA GLY A 16 17.01 -17.80 14.49
C GLY A 16 15.66 -18.52 14.59
N GLU A 17 15.57 -19.58 15.41
CA GLU A 17 14.36 -20.40 15.63
C GLU A 17 13.45 -19.77 16.70
N SER A 18 12.71 -18.73 16.34
CA SER A 18 11.93 -17.88 17.27
C SER A 18 10.43 -18.21 17.27
N ARG A 19 9.84 -18.47 18.45
CA ARG A 19 8.38 -18.55 18.68
C ARG A 19 7.73 -17.19 19.00
N GLN A 20 8.48 -16.09 18.90
CA GLN A 20 8.01 -14.77 19.30
C GLN A 20 7.29 -14.07 18.16
N ARG A 21 6.20 -13.38 18.50
CA ARG A 21 5.39 -12.58 17.55
C ARG A 21 5.95 -11.17 17.49
N ASN A 22 6.08 -10.65 16.27
CA ASN A 22 6.52 -9.27 16.07
C ASN A 22 5.36 -8.31 16.37
N HIS A 23 5.62 -7.34 17.24
CA HIS A 23 4.66 -6.31 17.62
C HIS A 23 4.98 -5.01 16.88
N PHE A 24 4.55 -4.91 15.61
CA PHE A 24 4.65 -3.67 14.86
C PHE A 24 3.50 -2.73 15.20
N SER A 25 3.81 -1.44 15.24
CA SER A 25 2.80 -0.38 15.30
C SER A 25 1.91 -0.48 14.06
N LYS A 26 0.61 -0.42 14.27
CA LYS A 26 -0.36 -0.41 13.17
C LYS A 26 -0.21 0.89 12.39
N ASN A 27 -0.47 0.82 11.09
CA ASN A 27 -0.53 2.01 10.26
C ASN A 27 -1.62 2.96 10.78
N GLU A 28 -1.27 4.22 11.03
CA GLU A 28 -2.21 5.26 11.46
C GLU A 28 -3.01 5.82 10.28
N VAL A 29 -2.48 5.65 9.06
CA VAL A 29 -3.17 6.05 7.85
C VAL A 29 -4.40 5.19 7.70
N LYS A 30 -5.54 5.85 7.45
CA LYS A 30 -6.79 5.16 7.18
C LYS A 30 -6.59 4.20 6.00
N PRO A 31 -7.17 3.00 6.07
CA PRO A 31 -7.22 2.13 4.91
C PRO A 31 -7.75 2.89 3.71
N VAL A 32 -7.14 2.66 2.56
CA VAL A 32 -7.71 3.12 1.29
C VAL A 32 -9.11 2.53 1.13
N GLU A 33 -10.00 3.30 0.53
CA GLU A 33 -11.39 2.87 0.32
C GLU A 33 -11.44 1.59 -0.51
N GLU A 34 -12.41 0.73 -0.21
CA GLU A 34 -12.60 -0.49 -0.97
C GLU A 34 -12.97 -0.17 -2.43
N LEU A 35 -12.35 -0.87 -3.37
CA LEU A 35 -12.80 -0.87 -4.76
C LEU A 35 -14.24 -1.39 -4.83
N GLN A 36 -15.10 -0.70 -5.57
CA GLN A 36 -16.53 -1.02 -5.69
C GLN A 36 -16.92 -1.40 -7.13
N GLY A 37 -18.12 -1.99 -7.28
CA GLY A 37 -18.76 -2.24 -8.57
C GLY A 37 -17.99 -3.23 -9.46
N LYS A 38 -18.03 -3.02 -10.77
CA LYS A 38 -17.38 -3.92 -11.74
C LYS A 38 -15.88 -4.06 -11.50
N ALA A 39 -15.20 -3.03 -11.00
CA ALA A 39 -13.78 -3.11 -10.66
C ALA A 39 -13.47 -4.06 -9.49
N LYS A 40 -14.45 -4.38 -8.63
CA LYS A 40 -14.33 -5.39 -7.56
C LYS A 40 -14.63 -6.81 -8.06
N PHE A 41 -15.62 -6.94 -8.96
CA PHE A 41 -16.22 -8.25 -9.31
C PHE A 41 -15.84 -8.78 -10.71
N THR A 42 -15.33 -7.93 -11.60
CA THR A 42 -14.94 -8.28 -12.96
C THR A 42 -13.47 -7.92 -13.20
N LYS A 43 -12.95 -8.14 -14.42
CA LYS A 43 -11.59 -7.75 -14.83
C LYS A 43 -11.48 -6.30 -15.32
N GLU A 44 -12.56 -5.55 -15.21
CA GLU A 44 -12.58 -4.14 -15.60
C GLU A 44 -11.74 -3.33 -14.60
N LYS A 45 -10.96 -2.36 -15.10
CA LYS A 45 -10.19 -1.47 -14.23
C LYS A 45 -11.12 -0.47 -13.54
N ALA A 46 -10.72 0.03 -12.37
CA ALA A 46 -11.41 1.14 -11.73
C ALA A 46 -11.31 2.40 -12.59
N ASN A 47 -12.38 3.18 -12.61
CA ASN A 47 -12.37 4.51 -13.20
C ASN A 47 -11.42 5.43 -12.41
N PRO A 48 -10.81 6.43 -13.05
CA PRO A 48 -9.99 7.42 -12.36
C PRO A 48 -10.81 8.11 -11.27
N ILE A 49 -10.18 8.36 -10.13
CA ILE A 49 -10.80 9.07 -9.02
C ILE A 49 -10.91 10.55 -9.44
N LEU A 50 -12.13 11.07 -9.45
CA LEU A 50 -12.39 12.50 -9.68
C LEU A 50 -12.35 13.19 -8.32
N TYR A 51 -11.46 14.18 -8.20
CA TYR A 51 -11.46 15.07 -7.05
C TYR A 51 -12.12 16.38 -7.42
N ASP A 52 -13.05 16.84 -6.57
CA ASP A 52 -13.53 18.20 -6.60
C ASP A 52 -12.38 19.11 -6.15
N ALA A 53 -11.77 19.81 -7.11
CA ALA A 53 -10.84 20.86 -6.74
C ALA A 53 -11.63 22.03 -6.11
N PRO A 54 -11.02 22.80 -5.20
CA PRO A 54 -11.70 23.88 -4.48
C PRO A 54 -12.21 25.00 -5.39
N ASP A 55 -11.79 25.02 -6.66
CA ASP A 55 -12.25 25.92 -7.73
C ASP A 55 -13.49 25.37 -8.48
N GLY A 56 -14.04 24.23 -8.07
CA GLY A 56 -15.18 23.58 -8.72
C GLY A 56 -14.82 22.82 -9.99
N SER A 57 -13.53 22.66 -10.31
CA SER A 57 -13.08 21.86 -11.45
C SER A 57 -12.87 20.39 -11.05
N ASN A 58 -13.32 19.47 -11.91
CA ASN A 58 -13.02 18.05 -11.74
C ASN A 58 -11.59 17.76 -12.24
N ARG A 59 -10.71 17.28 -11.35
CA ARG A 59 -9.36 16.84 -11.72
C ARG A 59 -9.26 15.32 -11.59
N SER A 60 -8.92 14.67 -12.71
CA SER A 60 -8.57 13.24 -12.73
C SER A 60 -7.09 13.06 -12.43
N VAL A 61 -6.75 12.11 -11.56
CA VAL A 61 -5.36 11.67 -11.30
C VAL A 61 -5.02 10.45 -12.14
#